data_AF-A0A9E7TL09-F1
#
_entry.id   AF-A0A9E7TL09-F1
#
_cell.length_a   1.000
_cell.length_b   1.000
_cell.length_c   1.000
_cell.angle_alpha   90.00
_cell.angle_beta   90.00
_cell.angle_gamma   90.00
#
_symmetry.space_group_name_H-M   'P 1'
#
loop_
_entity.id
_entity.type
_entity.pdbx_description
1 polymer ?
#
loop_
_entity_poly.entity_id
_entity_poly.type
_entity_poly.pdbx_seq_one_letter_code
_entity_poly.pdbx_strand_id
1 'polypeptide(L)' 'MATVTVNLSEEAFERLNKWKKTEEESLSNVILRVLPKNRTAEEIDEILRESEIFLTDEEADKMLKDIE' A
#
# COMPACT_ATOMS: atom_id res chain seq x y z
N MET A 1 10.86 17.09 6.26
CA MET A 1 10.00 15.92 5.99
C MET A 1 10.91 14.71 5.97
N ALA A 2 10.60 13.66 6.72
CA ALA A 2 11.33 12.41 6.63
C ALA A 2 10.93 11.72 5.32
N THR A 3 11.91 11.34 4.50
CA THR A 3 11.70 10.59 3.26
C THR A 3 12.05 9.14 3.52
N VAL A 4 11.10 8.24 3.29
CA VAL A 4 11.31 6.80 3.37
C VAL A 4 11.40 6.26 1.94
N THR A 5 12.52 5.60 1.63
CA THR A 5 12.67 4.88 0.37
C THR A 5 12.10 3.49 0.54
N VAL A 6 11.21 3.08 -0.36
CA VAL A 6 10.63 1.73 -0.38
C VAL A 6 10.98 1.05 -1.69
N ASN A 7 11.32 -0.23 -1.64
CA ASN A 7 11.53 -1.04 -2.83
C ASN A 7 10.20 -1.70 -3.22
N LEU A 8 9.85 -1.65 -4.50
CA LEU A 8 8.64 -2.26 -5.04
C LEU A 8 9.01 -3.37 -6.01
N SER A 9 8.21 -4.43 -6.05
CA SER A 9 8.27 -5.38 -7.15
C SER A 9 7.80 -4.71 -8.45
N GLU A 10 8.23 -5.26 -9.59
CA GLU A 10 7.82 -4.77 -10.92
C GLU A 10 6.29 -4.79 -11.09
N GLU A 11 5.65 -5.88 -10.66
CA GLU A 11 4.20 -6.02 -10.68
C GLU A 11 3.49 -4.92 -9.84
N ALA A 12 3.99 -4.64 -8.62
CA ALA A 12 3.43 -3.61 -7.77
C ALA A 12 3.59 -2.21 -8.38
N PHE A 13 4.73 -1.95 -9.02
CA PHE A 13 5.00 -0.70 -9.73
C PHE A 13 4.04 -0.51 -10.92
N GLU A 14 3.82 -1.55 -11.72
CA GLU A 14 2.86 -1.50 -12.83
C GLU A 14 1.42 -1.25 -12.35
N ARG A 15 1.00 -1.93 -11.28
CA ARG A 15 -0.32 -1.74 -10.68
C ARG A 15 -0.52 -0.29 -10.22
N LEU A 16 0.47 0.29 -9.56
CA LEU A 16 0.41 1.70 -9.13
C LEU A 16 0.32 2.67 -10.32
N ASN A 17 1.04 2.40 -11.41
CA ASN A 17 0.94 3.21 -12.63
C ASN A 17 -0.45 3.14 -13.27
N LYS A 18 -1.11 1.97 -13.26
CA LYS A 18 -2.49 1.83 -13.76
C LYS A 18 -3.50 2.63 -12.93
N TRP A 19 -3.19 2.91 -11.66
CA TRP A 19 -4.05 3.72 -10.81
C TRP A 19 -3.83 5.23 -10.99
N LYS A 20 -2.81 5.68 -11.72
CA LYS A 20 -2.65 7.11 -12.02
C LYS A 20 -3.85 7.61 -12.81
N LYS A 21 -4.38 8.77 -12.42
CA LYS A 21 -5.43 9.48 -13.18
C LYS A 21 -4.87 10.31 -14.32
N THR A 22 -3.61 10.73 -14.20
CA THR A 22 -2.87 11.50 -15.21
C THR A 22 -1.42 11.02 -15.23
N GLU A 23 -0.72 11.20 -16.36
CA GLU A 23 0.68 10.76 -16.48
C GLU A 23 1.62 11.49 -15.51
N GLU A 24 1.32 12.75 -15.21
CA GLU A 24 2.08 13.61 -14.30
C GLU A 24 1.79 13.34 -12.81
N GLU A 25 0.82 12.47 -12.48
CA GLU A 25 0.50 12.16 -11.09
C GLU A 25 1.67 11.42 -10.42
N SER A 26 2.09 11.90 -9.24
CA SER A 26 3.13 11.24 -8.44
C SER A 26 2.60 9.96 -7.79
N LEU A 27 3.45 8.94 -7.68
CA LEU A 27 3.08 7.68 -7.03
C LEU A 27 2.70 7.89 -5.56
N SER A 28 3.36 8.82 -4.86
CA SER A 28 2.99 9.19 -3.49
C SER A 28 1.56 9.72 -3.40
N ASN A 29 1.11 10.52 -4.37
CA ASN A 29 -0.27 11.01 -4.40
C ASN A 29 -1.27 9.89 -4.70
N VAL A 30 -0.92 8.95 -5.58
CA VAL A 30 -1.72 7.75 -5.82
C VAL A 30 -1.86 6.95 -4.54
N ILE A 31 -0.76 6.67 -3.86
CA ILE A 31 -0.73 5.91 -2.61
C ILE A 31 -1.59 6.60 -1.54
N LEU A 32 -1.40 7.90 -1.29
CA LEU A 32 -2.17 8.65 -0.30
C LEU A 32 -3.66 8.81 -0.65
N ARG A 33 -4.04 8.58 -1.90
CA ARG A 33 -5.43 8.62 -2.36
C ARG A 33 -6.11 7.26 -2.24
N VAL A 34 -5.37 6.19 -2.56
CA VAL A 34 -5.86 4.81 -2.49
C VAL A 34 -5.83 4.31 -1.04
N LEU A 35 -4.81 4.68 -0.27
CA LEU A 35 -4.79 4.42 1.16
C LEU A 35 -5.88 5.27 1.83
N PRO A 36 -6.68 4.65 2.71
CA PRO A 36 -7.72 5.35 3.43
C PRO A 36 -7.10 6.47 4.29
N LYS A 37 -7.58 7.70 4.11
CA LYS A 37 -6.96 8.91 4.68
C LYS A 37 -7.16 9.11 6.18
N ASN A 38 -8.17 8.49 6.78
CA ASN A 38 -8.45 8.51 8.21
C ASN A 38 -9.23 7.24 8.51
N ARG A 39 -8.54 6.23 9.00
CA ARG A 39 -9.17 5.07 9.58
C ARG A 39 -8.38 4.69 10.82
N THR A 40 -9.05 4.52 11.96
CA THR A 40 -8.43 3.87 13.11
C THR A 40 -7.92 2.50 12.68
N ALA A 41 -6.95 1.93 13.42
CA ALA A 41 -6.41 0.61 13.09
C ALA A 41 -7.53 -0.44 12.91
N GLU A 42 -8.61 -0.32 13.68
CA GLU A 42 -9.84 -1.13 13.59
C GLU A 42 -10.58 -0.94 12.26
N GLU A 43 -10.76 0.29 11.79
CA GLU A 43 -11.42 0.56 10.50
C GLU A 43 -10.59 0.12 9.29
N ILE A 44 -9.26 0.04 9.45
CA ILE A 44 -8.36 -0.53 8.44
C ILE A 44 -8.47 -2.06 8.44
N ASP A 45 -8.46 -2.69 9.61
CA ASP A 45 -8.64 -4.14 9.78
C ASP A 45 -9.98 -4.60 9.18
N GLU A 46 -11.05 -3.84 9.37
CA GLU A 46 -12.37 -4.15 8.81
C GLU A 46 -12.39 -4.09 7.27
N ILE A 47 -11.76 -3.09 6.64
CA ILE A 47 -11.62 -3.08 5.16
C ILE A 47 -10.75 -4.22 4.68
N LEU A 48 -9.62 -4.47 5.35
CA LEU A 48 -8.71 -5.52 4.94
C LEU A 48 -9.38 -6.88 5.03
N ARG A 49 -10.27 -7.07 6.01
CA ARG A 49 -11.13 -8.27 6.10
C ARG A 49 -12.20 -8.33 5.02
N GLU A 50 -12.78 -7.19 4.62
CA GLU A 50 -13.76 -7.12 3.53
C GLU A 50 -13.13 -7.23 2.14
N SER A 51 -11.88 -6.80 1.98
CA SER A 51 -11.11 -7.01 0.77
C SER A 51 -10.61 -8.45 0.76
N GLU A 52 -10.85 -9.21 -0.29
CA GLU A 52 -10.32 -10.59 -0.44
C GLU A 52 -8.77 -10.64 -0.54
N ILE A 53 -8.08 -9.54 -0.21
CA ILE A 53 -6.63 -9.39 -0.17
C ILE A 53 -6.18 -9.66 1.27
N PHE A 54 -6.33 -10.90 1.72
CA PHE A 54 -5.69 -11.34 2.96
C PHE A 54 -4.23 -11.66 2.63
N LEU A 55 -3.31 -10.90 3.22
CA LEU A 55 -1.94 -11.39 3.40
C LEU A 55 -2.05 -12.58 4.36
N THR A 56 -1.49 -13.71 3.96
CA THR A 56 -1.33 -14.84 4.88
C THR A 56 -0.42 -14.41 6.04
N ASP A 57 -0.56 -15.06 7.21
CA ASP A 57 0.30 -14.78 8.37
C ASP A 57 1.80 -14.81 8.00
N GLU A 58 2.16 -15.68 7.05
CA GLU A 58 3.51 -15.82 6.53
C GLU A 58 3.97 -14.61 5.69
N GLU A 59 3.06 -14.00 4.92
CA GLU A 59 3.35 -12.78 4.17
C GLU A 59 3.41 -11.55 5.07
N ALA A 60 2.57 -11.49 6.11
CA ALA A 60 2.59 -10.43 7.11
C ALA A 60 3.91 -10.45 7.92
N ASP A 61 4.34 -11.63 8.38
CA ASP A 61 5.62 -11.82 9.09
C ASP A 61 6.82 -11.45 8.21
N LYS A 62 6.76 -11.76 6.92
CA LYS A 62 7.82 -11.40 5.97
C LYS A 62 7.92 -9.89 5.78
N MET A 63 6.79 -9.19 5.68
CA MET A 63 6.78 -7.73 5.57
C MET A 63 7.32 -7.04 6.83
N LEU A 64 7.02 -7.56 8.02
CA LEU A 64 7.57 -7.06 9.29
C LEU A 64 9.10 -7.17 9.33
N LYS A 65 9.64 -8.27 8.80
CA LYS A 65 11.09 -8.52 8.77
C LYS A 65 11.86 -7.67 7.75
N ASP A 66 11.21 -7.29 6.65
CA ASP A 66 11.83 -6.44 5.61
C ASP A 66 11.88 -4.95 6.01
N ILE A 67 11.21 -4.57 7.10
CA ILE A 67 11.21 -3.20 7.66
C ILE A 67 12.31 -3.01 8.73
N GLU A 68 12.82 -4.09 9.34
CA GLU A 68 13.94 -4.09 10.29
C GLU A 68 15.32 -4.03 9.62
#